data_AF-A0A0Q0K770-F1
#
_entry.id   AF-A0A0Q0K770-F1
#
_cell.length_a   1.000
_cell.length_b   1.000
_cell.length_c   1.000
_cell.angle_alpha   90.00
_cell.angle_beta   90.00
_cell.angle_gamma   90.00
#
_symmetry.space_group_name_H-M   'P 1'
#
loop_
_entity.id
_entity.type
_entity.pdbx_description
1 polymer ?
#
loop_
_entity_poly.entity_id
_entity_poly.type
_entity_poly.pdbx_seq_one_letter_code
_entity_poly.pdbx_strand_id
1 'polypeptide(L)'
;MNLTAPLNQLSNHAHDYLYKQGRLPDQLANTAFSEFDLDTLKTLQPGDHFILVIDEYLSYTVEISNIIEASNGDRSVFGKVNDQTKTGHQAVMTLTENTLQGQFDTGNQSYKFQSHGEYGWVTKL
;
A
#
# COMPACT_ATOMS: atom_id res chain seq x y z
N MET A 1 12.13 -7.52 10.49
CA MET A 1 11.18 -8.60 10.13
C MET A 1 11.25 -8.81 8.61
N ASN A 2 11.68 -9.99 8.12
CA ASN A 2 11.57 -10.33 6.69
C ASN A 2 10.16 -10.86 6.43
N LEU A 3 9.18 -10.00 6.13
CA LEU A 3 7.83 -10.49 5.84
C LEU A 3 7.80 -11.15 4.46
N THR A 4 7.32 -12.39 4.47
CA THR A 4 7.01 -13.21 3.28
C THR A 4 5.51 -13.26 3.00
N ALA A 5 4.69 -12.60 3.82
CA ALA A 5 3.24 -12.55 3.69
C ALA A 5 2.77 -11.26 2.99
N PRO A 6 1.69 -11.32 2.19
CA PRO A 6 1.02 -10.14 1.65
C PRO A 6 0.57 -9.16 2.74
N LEU A 7 0.79 -7.87 2.48
CA LEU A 7 0.32 -6.76 3.30
C LEU A 7 -1.19 -6.52 3.14
N ASN A 8 -1.73 -6.92 2.00
CA ASN A 8 -3.14 -6.80 1.68
C ASN A 8 -3.65 -8.07 0.99
N GLN A 9 -4.95 -8.30 1.13
CA GLN A 9 -5.68 -9.36 0.45
C GLN A 9 -6.85 -8.77 -0.32
N LEU A 10 -7.09 -9.25 -1.55
CA LEU A 10 -8.25 -8.86 -2.35
C LEU A 10 -9.55 -9.17 -1.61
N SER A 11 -10.48 -8.20 -1.60
CA SER A 11 -11.72 -8.31 -0.85
C SER A 11 -12.89 -7.63 -1.57
N ASN A 12 -13.91 -8.42 -1.88
CA ASN A 12 -15.21 -7.89 -2.34
C ASN A 12 -15.94 -7.15 -1.21
N HIS A 13 -15.69 -7.53 0.05
CA HIS A 13 -16.29 -6.86 1.21
C HIS A 13 -15.76 -5.43 1.36
N ALA A 14 -14.47 -5.20 1.05
CA ALA A 14 -13.88 -3.87 1.05
C ALA A 14 -14.60 -2.91 0.07
N HIS A 15 -14.97 -3.38 -1.12
CA HIS A 15 -15.76 -2.58 -2.07
C HIS A 15 -17.09 -2.11 -1.44
N ASP A 16 -17.86 -3.04 -0.87
CA ASP A 16 -19.19 -2.75 -0.32
C ASP A 16 -19.11 -1.78 0.88
N TYR A 17 -18.10 -1.95 1.72
CA TYR A 17 -17.83 -1.03 2.83
C TYR A 17 -17.53 0.37 2.30
N LEU A 18 -16.57 0.50 1.39
CA LEU A 18 -16.12 1.79 0.86
C LEU A 18 -17.20 2.52 0.06
N TYR A 19 -18.03 1.78 -0.68
CA TYR A 19 -19.19 2.32 -1.38
C TYR A 19 -20.16 2.98 -0.39
N LYS A 20 -20.54 2.28 0.68
CA LYS A 20 -21.44 2.82 1.72
C LYS A 20 -20.88 4.03 2.44
N GLN A 21 -19.55 4.12 2.57
CA GLN A 21 -18.86 5.25 3.19
C GLN A 21 -18.61 6.43 2.23
N GLY A 22 -18.93 6.31 0.93
CA GLY A 22 -18.64 7.34 -0.07
C GLY A 22 -17.14 7.55 -0.29
N ARG A 23 -16.34 6.47 -0.19
CA ARG A 23 -14.86 6.49 -0.23
C ARG A 23 -14.27 5.70 -1.40
N LEU A 24 -15.05 5.47 -2.45
CA LEU A 24 -14.55 4.88 -3.68
C LEU A 24 -13.54 5.83 -4.37
N PRO A 25 -12.56 5.29 -5.14
CA PRO A 25 -11.70 6.14 -5.95
C PRO A 25 -12.50 6.81 -7.08
N ASP A 26 -11.98 7.94 -7.57
CA ASP A 26 -12.61 8.68 -8.67
C ASP A 26 -12.72 7.84 -9.96
N GLN A 27 -11.79 6.91 -10.16
CA GLN A 27 -11.77 5.99 -11.29
C GLN A 27 -11.79 4.54 -10.80
N LEU A 28 -12.89 3.84 -11.12
CA LEU A 28 -13.07 2.42 -10.77
C LEU A 28 -12.41 1.46 -11.78
N ALA A 29 -12.20 1.91 -13.01
CA ALA A 29 -11.52 1.11 -14.02
C ALA A 29 -10.08 0.85 -13.57
N ASN A 30 -9.67 -0.43 -13.50
CA ASN A 30 -8.37 -0.89 -13.00
C ASN A 30 -8.15 -0.68 -11.48
N THR A 31 -9.24 -0.64 -10.71
CA THR A 31 -9.18 -0.67 -9.25
C THR A 31 -9.44 -2.08 -8.72
N ALA A 32 -8.56 -2.54 -7.85
CA ALA A 32 -8.80 -3.68 -6.98
C ALA A 32 -9.11 -3.20 -5.57
N PHE A 33 -10.02 -3.91 -4.89
CA PHE A 33 -10.38 -3.64 -3.50
C PHE A 33 -9.70 -4.64 -2.59
N SER A 34 -9.25 -4.20 -1.42
CA SER A 34 -8.45 -5.03 -0.52
C SER A 34 -8.66 -4.69 0.95
N GLU A 35 -8.35 -5.65 1.79
CA GLU A 35 -8.15 -5.48 3.23
C GLU A 35 -6.65 -5.39 3.51
N PHE A 36 -6.23 -4.36 4.22
CA PHE A 36 -4.84 -4.03 4.55
C PHE A 36 -4.54 -4.32 6.01
N ASP A 37 -3.40 -4.94 6.26
CA ASP A 37 -2.88 -5.15 7.62
C ASP A 37 -2.13 -3.89 8.10
N LEU A 38 -2.89 -2.95 8.65
CA LEU A 38 -2.34 -1.70 9.18
C LEU A 38 -1.47 -1.92 10.42
N ASP A 39 -1.72 -2.96 11.20
CA ASP A 39 -0.95 -3.22 12.41
C ASP A 39 0.45 -3.71 12.06
N THR A 40 0.58 -4.61 11.08
CA THR A 40 1.88 -4.99 10.53
C THR A 40 2.62 -3.77 9.97
N LEU A 41 1.95 -2.90 9.19
CA LEU A 41 2.56 -1.66 8.66
C LEU A 41 3.18 -0.76 9.75
N LYS A 42 2.51 -0.66 10.91
CA LYS A 42 2.99 0.16 12.04
C LYS A 42 4.28 -0.39 12.66
N THR A 43 4.55 -1.69 12.52
CA THR A 43 5.75 -2.34 13.09
C THR A 43 6.97 -2.30 12.18
N LEU A 44 6.77 -2.03 10.88
CA LEU A 44 7.81 -2.10 9.86
C LEU A 44 9.01 -1.21 10.16
N GLN A 45 10.20 -1.69 9.80
CA GLN A 45 11.49 -0.99 9.95
C GLN A 45 12.26 -0.91 8.63
N PRO A 46 13.22 0.01 8.47
CA PRO A 46 14.15 -0.02 7.34
C PRO A 46 14.85 -1.38 7.20
N GLY A 47 14.93 -1.90 5.98
CA GLY A 47 15.42 -3.24 5.63
C GLY A 47 14.32 -4.32 5.62
N ASP A 48 13.15 -4.06 6.20
CA ASP A 48 12.02 -4.97 6.10
C ASP A 48 11.45 -4.97 4.68
N HIS A 49 10.80 -6.07 4.32
CA HIS A 49 10.13 -6.23 3.03
C HIS A 49 8.64 -6.43 3.26
N PHE A 50 7.80 -6.05 2.31
CA PHE A 50 6.38 -6.45 2.28
C PHE A 50 5.93 -6.72 0.85
N ILE A 51 4.89 -7.54 0.69
CA ILE A 51 4.28 -7.82 -0.61
C ILE A 51 2.97 -7.03 -0.71
N LEU A 52 2.83 -6.23 -1.76
CA LEU A 52 1.58 -5.55 -2.10
C LEU A 52 0.91 -6.26 -3.26
N VAL A 53 -0.32 -6.73 -3.05
CA VAL A 53 -1.15 -7.38 -4.06
C VAL A 53 -1.93 -6.32 -4.82
N ILE A 54 -1.82 -6.33 -6.15
CA ILE A 54 -2.44 -5.35 -7.03
C ILE A 54 -3.72 -5.90 -7.63
N ASP A 55 -3.68 -7.15 -8.09
CA ASP A 55 -4.82 -7.92 -8.58
C ASP A 55 -4.54 -9.42 -8.42
N GLU A 56 -5.41 -10.28 -8.97
CA GLU A 56 -5.30 -11.74 -8.87
C GLU A 56 -4.00 -12.32 -9.46
N TYR A 57 -3.34 -11.58 -10.35
CA TYR A 57 -2.19 -12.05 -11.13
C TYR A 57 -0.91 -11.24 -10.85
N LEU A 58 -1.02 -10.10 -10.17
CA LEU A 58 0.09 -9.17 -10.00
C LEU A 58 0.30 -8.77 -8.54
N SER A 59 1.55 -8.88 -8.11
CA SER A 59 2.02 -8.39 -6.81
C SER A 59 3.44 -7.85 -6.92
N TYR A 60 3.81 -6.97 -5.99
CA TYR A 60 5.15 -6.40 -5.91
C TYR A 60 5.72 -6.56 -4.52
N THR A 61 6.99 -6.94 -4.42
CA THR A 61 7.74 -6.85 -3.16
C THR A 61 8.38 -5.47 -3.06
N VAL A 62 8.21 -4.83 -1.90
CA VAL A 62 8.78 -3.54 -1.57
C VAL A 62 9.73 -3.71 -0.39
N GLU A 63 11.00 -3.32 -0.58
CA GLU A 63 11.97 -3.16 0.50
C GLU A 63 11.85 -1.76 1.09
N ILE A 64 11.78 -1.65 2.42
CA ILE A 64 11.71 -0.38 3.11
C ILE A 64 13.10 0.21 3.23
N SER A 65 13.27 1.37 2.61
CA SER A 65 14.53 2.09 2.59
C SER A 65 14.64 3.16 3.67
N ASN A 66 13.52 3.77 4.08
CA ASN A 66 13.51 4.79 5.11
C ASN A 66 12.13 4.93 5.75
N ILE A 67 12.10 5.40 7.00
CA ILE A 67 10.87 5.75 7.72
C ILE A 67 11.10 7.08 8.44
N ILE A 68 10.15 7.99 8.29
CA ILE A 68 10.10 9.25 9.05
C ILE A 68 8.85 9.18 9.94
N GLU A 69 9.05 9.29 11.24
CA GLU A 69 7.96 9.27 12.23
C GLU A 69 7.74 10.67 12.79
N ALA A 70 6.48 11.12 12.75
CA ALA A 70 6.06 12.39 13.32
C ALA A 70 5.76 12.25 14.81
N SER A 71 5.73 13.37 15.53
CA SER A 71 5.50 13.39 16.99
C SER A 71 4.13 12.86 17.43
N ASN A 72 3.17 12.79 16.51
CA ASN A 72 1.84 12.22 16.73
C ASN A 72 1.75 10.72 16.40
N GLY A 73 2.87 10.08 16.02
CA GLY A 73 2.93 8.66 15.65
C GLY A 73 2.62 8.37 14.18
N ASP A 74 2.29 9.38 13.36
CA ASP A 74 2.14 9.19 11.92
C ASP A 74 3.50 8.85 11.29
N ARG A 75 3.48 7.98 10.28
CA ARG A 75 4.70 7.48 9.64
C ARG A 75 4.66 7.74 8.14
N SER A 76 5.73 8.33 7.60
CA SER A 76 6.03 8.31 6.17
C SER A 76 7.03 7.20 5.90
N VAL A 77 6.65 6.20 5.10
CA VAL A 77 7.48 5.05 4.74
C VAL A 77 7.88 5.16 3.28
N PHE A 78 9.17 4.95 3.02
CA PHE A 78 9.77 5.03 1.68
C PHE A 78 10.38 3.70 1.32
N GLY A 79 10.10 3.19 0.12
CA GLY A 79 10.54 1.88 -0.31
C GLY A 79 11.06 1.80 -1.73
N LYS A 80 11.73 0.69 -2.02
CA LYS A 80 12.19 0.28 -3.36
C LYS A 80 11.39 -0.94 -3.79
N VAL A 81 10.94 -0.97 -5.03
CA VAL A 81 10.19 -2.08 -5.61
C VAL A 81 11.17 -3.05 -6.27
N ASN A 82 11.13 -4.34 -5.91
CA ASN A 82 12.16 -5.32 -6.28
C ASN A 82 12.26 -5.64 -7.80
N ASP A 83 11.34 -5.14 -8.62
CA ASP A 83 11.34 -5.32 -10.08
C ASP A 83 12.01 -4.13 -10.83
N GLN A 84 12.91 -3.39 -10.17
CA GLN A 84 13.43 -2.14 -10.71
C GLN A 84 14.95 -1.97 -10.53
N THR A 85 15.62 -1.60 -11.61
CA THR A 85 17.01 -1.09 -11.61
C THR A 85 17.09 0.43 -11.38
N LYS A 86 15.95 1.12 -11.22
CA LYS A 86 15.90 2.58 -11.02
C LYS A 86 16.52 2.98 -9.68
N THR A 87 17.30 4.07 -9.71
CA THR A 87 17.84 4.72 -8.51
C THR A 87 16.81 5.67 -7.90
N GLY A 88 16.35 5.39 -6.66
CA GLY A 88 15.43 6.26 -5.91
C GLY A 88 14.36 5.51 -5.12
N HIS A 89 13.58 6.25 -4.32
CA HIS A 89 12.37 5.71 -3.69
C HIS A 89 11.28 5.57 -4.75
N GLN A 90 10.71 4.38 -4.84
CA GLN A 90 9.68 4.02 -5.81
C GLN A 90 8.33 3.81 -5.13
N ALA A 91 8.31 3.56 -3.83
CA ALA A 91 7.10 3.52 -3.02
C ALA A 91 7.16 4.63 -1.96
N VAL A 92 6.08 5.38 -1.82
CA VAL A 92 5.89 6.37 -0.77
C VAL A 92 4.51 6.17 -0.17
N MET A 93 4.45 5.97 1.14
CA MET A 93 3.19 5.82 1.86
C MET A 93 3.18 6.62 3.15
N THR A 94 2.00 7.11 3.51
CA THR A 94 1.70 7.75 4.78
C THR A 94 0.74 6.86 5.54
N LEU A 95 1.12 6.50 6.75
CA LEU A 95 0.34 5.70 7.68
C LEU A 95 -0.04 6.60 8.86
N THR A 96 -1.32 6.67 9.15
CA THR A 96 -1.85 7.26 10.38
C THR A 96 -2.35 6.18 11.32
N GLU A 97 -2.99 6.55 12.43
CA GLU A 97 -3.65 5.61 13.33
C GLU A 97 -4.61 4.65 12.58
N ASN A 98 -5.37 5.16 11.60
CA ASN A 98 -6.46 4.40 10.97
C ASN A 98 -6.57 4.59 9.44
N THR A 99 -5.56 5.16 8.81
CA THR A 99 -5.55 5.29 7.34
C THR A 99 -4.18 4.96 6.77
N LEU A 100 -4.21 4.37 5.58
CA LEU A 100 -3.07 4.25 4.70
C LEU A 100 -3.35 5.05 3.44
N GLN A 101 -2.35 5.77 2.96
CA GLN A 101 -2.38 6.34 1.61
C GLN A 101 -1.00 6.30 1.01
N GLY A 102 -0.90 6.08 -0.29
CA GLY A 102 0.39 6.08 -0.93
C GLY A 102 0.33 5.84 -2.41
N GLN A 103 1.52 5.81 -3.00
CA GLN A 103 1.73 5.47 -4.37
C GLN A 103 3.00 4.64 -4.49
N PHE A 104 3.06 3.83 -5.54
CA PHE A 104 4.32 3.28 -5.97
C PHE A 104 4.43 3.23 -7.49
N ASP A 105 5.66 3.39 -7.95
CA ASP A 105 6.04 3.41 -9.35
C ASP A 105 6.85 2.16 -9.68
N THR A 106 6.46 1.50 -10.77
CA THR A 106 7.21 0.41 -11.39
C THR A 106 7.90 0.94 -12.65
N GLY A 107 8.43 0.02 -13.47
CA GLY A 107 9.23 0.38 -14.64
C GLY A 107 8.38 1.04 -15.70
N ASN A 108 7.13 0.62 -15.78
CA ASN A 108 6.18 0.95 -16.83
C ASN A 108 4.83 1.45 -16.28
N GLN A 109 4.60 1.42 -14.97
CA GLN A 109 3.29 1.70 -14.41
C GLN A 109 3.35 2.35 -13.03
N SER A 110 2.44 3.28 -12.77
CA SER A 110 2.22 3.86 -11.45
C SER A 110 0.92 3.35 -10.85
N TYR A 111 0.92 3.21 -9.53
CA TYR A 111 -0.25 2.76 -8.77
C TYR A 111 -0.45 3.67 -7.57
N LYS A 112 -1.71 3.92 -7.24
CA LYS A 112 -2.12 4.64 -6.04
C LYS A 112 -2.95 3.71 -5.17
N PHE A 113 -2.80 3.82 -3.86
CA PHE A 113 -3.62 3.07 -2.91
C PHE A 113 -4.06 3.93 -1.73
N GLN A 114 -5.20 3.57 -1.17
CA GLN A 114 -5.75 4.23 0.00
C GLN A 114 -6.60 3.26 0.81
N SER A 115 -6.56 3.37 2.13
CA SER A 115 -7.44 2.65 3.05
C SER A 115 -8.09 3.57 4.08
N HIS A 116 -9.21 3.10 4.63
CA HIS A 116 -9.85 3.65 5.80
C HIS A 116 -10.20 2.49 6.74
N GLY A 117 -9.47 2.40 7.86
CA GLY A 117 -9.28 1.13 8.55
C GLY A 117 -8.56 0.13 7.63
N GLU A 118 -8.89 -1.15 7.80
CA GLU A 118 -8.39 -2.22 6.94
C GLU A 118 -8.90 -2.11 5.50
N TYR A 119 -10.08 -1.55 5.25
CA TYR A 119 -10.69 -1.53 3.92
C TYR A 119 -10.09 -0.46 3.03
N GLY A 120 -9.60 -0.87 1.86
CA GLY A 120 -8.96 0.02 0.91
C GLY A 120 -9.05 -0.45 -0.53
N TRP A 121 -8.32 0.26 -1.38
CA TRP A 121 -8.21 -0.02 -2.80
C TRP A 121 -6.81 0.28 -3.31
N VAL A 122 -6.47 -0.37 -4.42
CA VAL A 122 -5.28 -0.10 -5.23
C VAL A 122 -5.75 0.15 -6.65
N THR A 123 -5.35 1.28 -7.25
CA THR A 123 -5.69 1.62 -8.63
C THR A 123 -4.45 1.85 -9.46
N LYS A 124 -4.50 1.37 -10.70
CA LYS A 124 -3.55 1.71 -11.75
C LYS A 124 -3.82 3.16 -12.23
N LEU A 125 -2.77 3.96 -12.36
CA LEU A 125 -2.81 5.35 -12.84
C LEU A 125 -2.60 5.48 -14.36
#